data_AF-A0A921BDP3-F1
#
_entry.id   AF-A0A921BDP3-F1
#
_cell.length_a   1.000
_cell.length_b   1.000
_cell.length_c   1.000
_cell.angle_alpha   90.00
_cell.angle_beta   90.00
_cell.angle_gamma   90.00
#
_symmetry.space_group_name_H-M   'P 1'
#
loop_
_entity.id
_entity.type
_entity.pdbx_description
1 polymer ?
#
loop_
_entity_poly.entity_id
_entity_poly.type
_entity_poly.pdbx_seq_one_letter_code
_entity_poly.pdbx_strand_id
1 'polypeptide(L)'
;MHSLTSFPARLKDSARPRWSHRDPVEGGNPFERHSQSHAKWSRATDSARNSLRRHDDHLNIRLANAEDLKEYQSELVSLATTRFDIWAERGLAVVDSQLLRNEYVTWLHTYAANWLAYVDDTCPHVSINEELKTRLSIRTAHWATVAQSRLSYSAS
;
A
#
# COMPACT_ATOMS: atom_id res chain seq x y z
N MET A 1 5.68 -17.85 22.60
CA MET A 1 5.16 -16.95 21.54
C MET A 1 5.94 -15.65 21.65
N HIS A 2 6.83 -15.36 20.72
CA HIS A 2 7.52 -14.07 20.69
C HIS A 2 6.61 -13.06 19.98
N SER A 3 6.14 -12.05 20.71
CA SER A 3 5.43 -10.91 20.12
C SER A 3 6.40 -10.09 19.27
N LEU A 4 5.91 -9.64 18.12
CA LEU A 4 6.70 -8.85 17.19
C LEU A 4 6.95 -7.46 17.79
N THR A 5 8.21 -7.06 17.96
CA THR A 5 8.57 -5.76 18.56
C THR A 5 8.91 -4.70 17.52
N SER A 6 9.04 -5.06 16.24
CA SER A 6 9.35 -4.13 15.15
C SER A 6 9.06 -4.78 13.79
N PHE A 7 8.68 -3.99 12.78
CA PHE A 7 8.61 -4.42 11.39
C PHE A 7 9.96 -4.97 10.94
N PRO A 8 9.98 -6.11 10.22
CA PRO A 8 11.20 -6.62 9.61
C PRO A 8 11.84 -5.57 8.71
N ALA A 9 13.18 -5.53 8.68
CA ALA A 9 13.93 -4.58 7.85
C ALA A 9 13.45 -4.56 6.38
N ARG A 10 13.16 -5.73 5.80
CA ARG A 10 12.62 -5.85 4.44
C ARG A 10 11.28 -5.15 4.26
N LEU A 11 10.41 -5.16 5.27
CA LEU A 11 9.15 -4.43 5.23
C LEU A 11 9.39 -2.92 5.33
N LYS A 12 10.37 -2.47 6.13
CA LYS A 12 10.75 -1.05 6.18
C LYS A 12 11.35 -0.58 4.84
N ASP A 13 12.20 -1.41 4.25
CA ASP A 13 12.89 -1.14 2.98
C ASP A 13 12.01 -1.29 1.73
N SER A 14 10.80 -1.85 1.89
CA SER A 14 9.87 -2.16 0.81
C SER A 14 9.26 -0.93 0.13
N ALA A 15 9.25 0.19 0.84
CA ALA A 15 8.87 1.48 0.28
C ALA A 15 10.06 2.04 -0.50
N ARG A 16 10.30 1.53 -1.72
CA ARG A 16 11.30 2.07 -2.67
C ARG A 16 10.66 2.44 -4.00
N PRO A 17 11.20 3.44 -4.74
CA PRO A 17 10.55 3.99 -5.94
C PRO A 17 10.42 3.00 -7.09
N ARG A 18 11.29 1.99 -7.19
CA ARG A 18 11.38 1.17 -8.41
C ARG A 18 10.20 0.23 -8.64
N TRP A 19 9.36 -0.04 -7.64
CA TRP A 19 8.34 -1.11 -7.70
C TRP A 19 6.99 -0.74 -7.07
N SER A 20 6.62 0.54 -7.01
CA SER A 20 5.35 0.96 -6.38
C SER A 20 4.11 0.26 -6.98
N HIS A 21 4.16 -0.09 -8.26
CA HIS A 21 3.12 -0.84 -8.95
C HIS A 21 3.12 -2.36 -8.60
N ARG A 22 4.18 -2.93 -8.04
CA ARG A 22 4.26 -4.35 -7.64
C ARG A 22 4.12 -4.52 -6.12
N ASP A 23 4.33 -5.74 -5.64
CA ASP A 23 4.48 -6.00 -4.21
C ASP A 23 5.65 -5.17 -3.66
N PRO A 24 5.41 -4.21 -2.75
CA PRO A 24 6.51 -3.42 -2.20
C PRO A 24 7.52 -4.32 -1.47
N VAL A 25 7.06 -5.43 -0.86
CA VAL A 25 7.90 -6.38 -0.10
C VAL A 25 8.30 -7.53 -1.02
N GLU A 26 9.36 -7.33 -1.79
CA GLU A 26 9.91 -8.41 -2.62
C GLU A 26 10.62 -9.49 -1.78
N GLY A 27 10.52 -10.74 -2.22
CA GLY A 27 11.14 -11.89 -1.55
C GLY A 27 10.23 -12.68 -0.61
N GLY A 28 8.92 -12.42 -0.62
CA GLY A 28 7.92 -13.23 0.06
C GLY A 28 7.61 -12.75 1.48
N ASN A 29 7.25 -13.69 2.36
CA ASN A 29 6.86 -13.34 3.72
C ASN A 29 8.08 -12.89 4.55
N PRO A 30 8.11 -11.65 5.07
CA PRO A 30 9.28 -11.14 5.78
C PRO A 30 9.33 -11.61 7.24
N PHE A 31 8.33 -12.35 7.72
CA PHE A 31 8.24 -12.84 9.09
C PHE A 31 8.78 -14.28 9.22
N GLU A 32 9.18 -14.65 10.44
CA GLU A 32 9.66 -16.00 10.73
C GLU A 32 8.61 -17.07 10.42
N ARG A 33 9.04 -18.17 9.78
CA ARG A 33 8.18 -19.33 9.50
C ARG A 33 7.61 -19.86 10.81
N HIS A 34 6.29 -20.07 10.85
CA HIS A 34 5.47 -20.47 12.01
C HIS A 34 5.09 -19.38 13.02
N SER A 35 5.50 -18.11 12.83
CA SER A 35 4.96 -17.01 13.63
C SER A 35 3.50 -16.69 13.26
N GLN A 36 2.74 -16.14 14.22
CA GLN A 36 1.38 -15.67 13.94
C GLN A 36 1.38 -14.56 12.87
N SER A 37 2.38 -13.67 12.91
CA SER A 37 2.57 -12.60 11.93
C SER A 37 2.83 -13.15 10.54
N HIS A 38 3.58 -14.25 10.40
CA HIS A 38 3.73 -14.94 9.11
C HIS A 38 2.37 -15.41 8.58
N ALA A 39 1.55 -16.07 9.39
CA ALA A 39 0.22 -16.53 8.95
C ALA A 39 -0.72 -15.36 8.57
N LYS A 40 -0.74 -14.28 9.37
CA LYS A 40 -1.50 -13.06 9.09
C LYS A 40 -1.04 -12.41 7.77
N TRP A 41 0.27 -12.25 7.59
CA TRP A 41 0.86 -11.65 6.39
C TRP A 41 0.59 -12.48 5.14
N SER A 42 0.72 -13.81 5.21
CA SER A 42 0.43 -14.69 4.06
C SER A 42 -1.00 -14.54 3.59
N ARG A 43 -1.99 -14.63 4.50
CA ARG A 43 -3.40 -14.44 4.15
C ARG A 43 -3.66 -13.05 3.56
N ALA A 44 -3.10 -12.01 4.17
CA ALA A 44 -3.25 -10.65 3.67
C ALA A 44 -2.60 -10.46 2.29
N THR A 45 -1.49 -11.16 2.02
CA THR A 45 -0.84 -11.17 0.71
C THR A 45 -1.72 -11.84 -0.35
N ASP A 46 -2.36 -12.96 -0.01
CA ASP A 46 -3.27 -13.64 -0.94
C ASP A 46 -4.50 -12.77 -1.26
N SER A 47 -5.09 -12.13 -0.24
CA SER A 47 -6.16 -11.15 -0.44
C SER A 47 -5.71 -9.97 -1.31
N ALA A 48 -4.52 -9.42 -1.05
CA ALA A 48 -3.96 -8.33 -1.84
C ALA A 48 -3.77 -8.71 -3.31
N ARG A 49 -3.21 -9.89 -3.58
CA ARG A 49 -3.04 -10.42 -4.96
C ARG A 49 -4.38 -10.60 -5.67
N ASN A 50 -5.39 -11.12 -4.98
CA ASN A 50 -6.73 -11.27 -5.55
C ASN A 50 -7.40 -9.92 -5.84
N SER A 51 -7.21 -8.92 -4.98
CA SER A 51 -7.71 -7.56 -5.22
C SER A 51 -6.98 -6.87 -6.37
N LEU A 52 -5.66 -7.04 -6.48
CA LEU A 52 -4.88 -6.51 -7.60
C LEU A 52 -5.32 -7.11 -8.92
N ARG A 53 -5.47 -8.44 -8.99
CA ARG A 53 -5.93 -9.11 -10.21
C ARG A 53 -7.27 -8.55 -10.68
N ARG A 54 -8.26 -8.47 -9.79
CA ARG A 54 -9.58 -7.90 -10.11
C ARG A 54 -9.50 -6.44 -10.54
N HIS A 55 -8.66 -5.65 -9.88
CA HIS A 55 -8.48 -4.25 -10.22
C HIS A 55 -7.82 -4.08 -11.59
N ASP A 56 -6.80 -4.88 -11.90
CA ASP A 56 -6.10 -4.86 -13.19
C ASP A 56 -7.04 -5.31 -14.33
N ASP A 57 -7.85 -6.34 -14.11
CA ASP A 57 -8.89 -6.77 -15.06
C ASP A 57 -9.86 -5.62 -15.36
N HIS A 58 -10.35 -4.92 -14.34
CA HIS A 58 -11.25 -3.78 -14.50
C HIS A 58 -10.59 -2.54 -15.11
N LEU A 59 -9.31 -2.29 -14.80
CA LEU A 59 -8.56 -1.16 -15.34
C LEU A 59 -8.28 -1.36 -16.82
N ASN A 60 -7.89 -2.56 -17.25
CA ASN A 60 -7.64 -2.86 -18.66
C ASN A 60 -8.88 -2.60 -19.51
N ILE A 61 -10.07 -2.96 -19.01
CA ILE A 61 -11.34 -2.66 -19.67
C ILE A 61 -11.58 -1.15 -19.77
N ARG A 62 -11.32 -0.39 -18.69
CA ARG A 62 -11.56 1.06 -18.67
C ARG A 62 -10.57 1.83 -19.52
N LEU A 63 -9.28 1.49 -19.48
CA LEU A 63 -8.25 2.11 -20.31
C LEU A 63 -8.45 1.83 -21.80
N ALA A 64 -8.94 0.63 -22.17
CA ALA A 64 -9.26 0.31 -23.56
C ALA A 64 -10.42 1.16 -24.11
N ASN A 65 -11.27 1.70 -23.23
CA ASN A 65 -12.43 2.52 -23.56
C ASN A 65 -12.26 4.01 -23.22
N ALA A 66 -11.08 4.44 -22.77
CA ALA A 66 -10.84 5.85 -22.46
C ALA A 66 -10.81 6.67 -23.75
N GLU A 67 -11.67 7.68 -23.85
CA GLU A 67 -11.85 8.47 -25.08
C GLU A 67 -10.99 9.73 -25.10
N ASP A 68 -10.54 10.20 -23.93
CA ASP A 68 -9.71 11.39 -23.81
C ASP A 68 -8.58 11.31 -22.76
N LEU A 69 -7.72 12.32 -22.80
CA LEU A 69 -6.56 12.44 -21.92
C LEU A 69 -6.95 12.58 -20.43
N LYS A 70 -8.08 13.21 -20.14
CA LYS A 70 -8.52 13.47 -18.76
C LYS A 70 -9.03 12.19 -18.12
N GLU A 71 -9.76 11.36 -18.87
CA GLU A 71 -10.17 10.02 -18.43
C GLU A 71 -8.94 9.15 -18.18
N TYR A 72 -7.97 9.15 -19.09
CA TYR A 72 -6.71 8.44 -18.90
C TYR A 72 -5.96 8.89 -17.63
N GLN A 73 -5.86 10.21 -17.40
CA GLN A 73 -5.26 10.78 -16.19
C GLN A 73 -5.99 10.35 -14.91
N SER A 74 -7.33 10.36 -14.93
CA SER A 74 -8.14 9.92 -13.80
C SER A 74 -7.94 8.44 -13.49
N GLU A 75 -7.86 7.59 -14.51
CA GLU A 75 -7.60 6.16 -14.34
C GLU A 75 -6.18 5.90 -13.79
N LEU A 76 -5.17 6.68 -14.16
CA LEU A 76 -3.83 6.59 -13.57
C LEU A 76 -3.82 6.96 -12.07
N VAL A 77 -4.53 8.02 -11.69
CA VAL A 77 -4.69 8.41 -10.27
C VAL A 77 -5.43 7.31 -9.50
N SER A 78 -6.49 6.75 -10.09
CA SER A 78 -7.27 5.65 -9.53
C SER A 78 -6.44 4.39 -9.33
N LEU A 79 -5.60 4.05 -10.30
CA LEU A 79 -4.65 2.94 -10.24
C LEU A 79 -3.69 3.08 -9.07
N ALA A 80 -2.99 4.20 -8.99
CA ALA A 80 -2.00 4.45 -7.95
C ALA A 80 -2.65 4.43 -6.55
N THR A 81 -3.81 5.08 -6.41
CA THR A 81 -4.54 5.13 -5.13
C THR A 81 -5.04 3.75 -4.71
N THR A 82 -5.58 2.96 -5.65
CA THR A 82 -6.08 1.61 -5.34
C THR A 82 -4.95 0.66 -4.96
N ARG A 83 -3.83 0.69 -5.68
CA ARG A 83 -2.65 -0.12 -5.33
C ARG A 83 -2.05 0.30 -3.99
N PHE A 84 -2.01 1.59 -3.70
CA PHE A 84 -1.62 2.09 -2.39
C PHE A 84 -2.47 1.46 -1.28
N ASP A 85 -3.79 1.49 -1.44
CA ASP A 85 -4.75 0.96 -0.47
C ASP A 85 -4.61 -0.54 -0.23
N ILE A 86 -4.49 -1.32 -1.31
CA ILE A 86 -4.35 -2.77 -1.21
C ILE A 86 -3.10 -3.14 -0.39
N TRP A 87 -1.99 -2.46 -0.64
CA TRP A 87 -0.75 -2.75 0.07
C TRP A 87 -0.73 -2.19 1.49
N ALA A 88 -1.37 -1.04 1.73
CA ALA A 88 -1.61 -0.51 3.07
C ALA A 88 -2.44 -1.48 3.91
N GLU A 89 -3.54 -2.01 3.38
CA GLU A 89 -4.37 -3.00 4.06
C GLU A 89 -3.57 -4.25 4.46
N ARG A 90 -2.69 -4.72 3.57
CA ARG A 90 -1.79 -5.83 3.87
C ARG A 90 -0.83 -5.50 5.01
N GLY A 91 -0.18 -4.33 4.96
CA GLY A 91 0.71 -3.86 6.03
C GLY A 91 0.01 -3.78 7.39
N LEU A 92 -1.24 -3.32 7.38
CA LEU A 92 -2.07 -3.22 8.57
C LEU A 92 -2.40 -4.58 9.22
N ALA A 93 -2.40 -5.68 8.47
CA ALA A 93 -2.76 -7.01 8.97
C ALA A 93 -1.84 -7.53 10.09
N VAL A 94 -0.65 -6.95 10.23
CA VAL A 94 0.37 -7.32 11.23
C VAL A 94 0.58 -6.23 12.30
N VAL A 95 -0.23 -5.17 12.29
CA VAL A 95 -0.16 -4.09 13.28
C VAL A 95 -1.05 -4.43 14.48
N ASP A 96 -0.44 -4.87 15.58
CA ASP A 96 -1.15 -5.25 16.81
C ASP A 96 -0.62 -4.56 18.08
N SER A 97 0.30 -3.61 17.93
CA SER A 97 0.79 -2.78 19.03
C SER A 97 1.00 -1.33 18.62
N GLN A 98 1.06 -0.43 19.60
CA GLN A 98 1.31 1.00 19.36
C GLN A 98 2.66 1.23 18.68
N LEU A 99 3.68 0.43 19.03
CA LEU A 99 5.00 0.50 18.42
C LEU A 99 4.94 0.17 16.93
N LEU A 100 4.29 -0.94 16.56
CA LEU A 100 4.12 -1.34 15.16
C LEU A 100 3.23 -0.37 14.38
N ARG A 101 2.26 0.27 15.05
CA ARG A 101 1.45 1.32 14.43
C ARG A 101 2.29 2.54 14.08
N ASN A 102 3.20 2.96 14.94
CA ASN A 102 4.09 4.08 14.62
C ASN A 102 4.99 3.76 13.41
N GLU A 103 5.56 2.56 13.37
CA GLU A 103 6.35 2.13 12.21
C GLU A 103 5.52 1.99 10.93
N TYR A 104 4.27 1.52 11.04
CA TYR A 104 3.33 1.47 9.92
C TYR A 104 2.99 2.86 9.38
N VAL A 105 2.77 3.85 10.24
CA VAL A 105 2.53 5.24 9.82
C VAL A 105 3.74 5.81 9.10
N THR A 106 4.96 5.59 9.61
CA THR A 106 6.19 5.97 8.90
C THR A 106 6.26 5.29 7.53
N TRP A 107 5.99 3.98 7.46
CA TRP A 107 5.98 3.23 6.21
C TRP A 107 4.96 3.79 5.20
N LEU A 108 3.75 4.18 5.63
CA LEU A 108 2.75 4.79 4.74
C LEU A 108 3.25 6.09 4.13
N HIS A 109 3.87 6.97 4.92
CA HIS A 109 4.43 8.22 4.41
C HIS A 109 5.55 7.98 3.41
N THR A 110 6.47 7.06 3.72
CA THR A 110 7.54 6.69 2.79
C THR A 110 6.94 6.09 1.51
N TYR A 111 5.94 5.23 1.63
CA TYR A 111 5.31 4.59 0.48
C TYR A 111 4.57 5.58 -0.43
N ALA A 112 3.86 6.55 0.14
CA ALA A 112 3.24 7.64 -0.61
C ALA A 112 4.27 8.50 -1.34
N ALA A 113 5.39 8.85 -0.70
CA ALA A 113 6.48 9.61 -1.33
C ALA A 113 7.10 8.85 -2.52
N ASN A 114 7.28 7.52 -2.39
CA ASN A 114 7.80 6.70 -3.48
C ASN A 114 6.84 6.58 -4.65
N TRP A 115 5.52 6.56 -4.40
CA TRP A 115 4.54 6.62 -5.48
C TRP A 115 4.66 7.91 -6.29
N LEU A 116 4.84 9.05 -5.62
CA LEU A 116 5.02 10.33 -6.29
C LEU A 116 6.31 10.35 -7.12
N ALA A 117 7.43 9.90 -6.54
CA ALA A 117 8.69 9.80 -7.27
C ALA A 117 8.60 8.88 -8.50
N TYR A 118 7.94 7.73 -8.36
CA TYR A 118 7.74 6.79 -9.46
C TYR A 118 6.91 7.39 -10.60
N VAL A 119 5.82 8.10 -10.27
CA VAL A 119 4.98 8.74 -11.29
C VAL A 119 5.73 9.88 -11.99
N ASP A 120 6.52 10.65 -11.25
CA ASP A 120 7.38 11.70 -11.82
C ASP A 120 8.38 11.11 -12.83
N ASP A 121 9.01 9.98 -12.48
CA ASP A 121 9.99 9.30 -13.33
C ASP A 121 9.36 8.64 -14.57
N THR A 122 8.16 8.06 -14.45
CA THR A 122 7.54 7.20 -15.48
C THR A 122 6.53 7.92 -16.36
N CYS A 123 5.92 8.99 -15.84
CA CYS A 123 4.89 9.77 -16.52
C CYS A 123 5.22 11.28 -16.48
N PRO A 124 6.43 11.72 -16.87
CA PRO A 124 6.91 13.09 -16.64
C PRO A 124 6.09 14.18 -17.38
N HIS A 125 5.29 13.80 -18.38
CA HIS A 125 4.47 14.71 -19.17
C HIS A 125 2.97 14.62 -18.85
N VAL A 126 2.59 13.79 -17.87
CA VAL A 126 1.19 13.60 -17.47
C VAL A 126 0.92 14.44 -16.21
N SER A 127 0.02 15.41 -16.34
CA SER A 127 -0.32 16.34 -15.24
C SER A 127 -1.23 15.69 -14.18
N ILE A 128 -0.71 14.73 -13.42
CA ILE A 128 -1.45 14.04 -12.33
C ILE A 128 -0.82 14.21 -10.94
N ASN A 129 0.39 14.77 -10.84
CA ASN A 129 1.18 14.78 -9.60
C ASN A 129 0.46 15.46 -8.42
N GLU A 130 -0.16 16.63 -8.62
CA GLU A 130 -0.86 17.33 -7.52
C GLU A 130 -2.14 16.62 -7.08
N GLU A 131 -2.91 16.06 -8.02
CA GLU A 131 -4.09 15.27 -7.68
C GLU A 131 -3.67 14.00 -6.93
N LEU A 132 -2.67 13.28 -7.45
CA LEU A 132 -2.16 12.07 -6.83
C LEU A 132 -1.61 12.34 -5.43
N LYS A 133 -0.83 13.42 -5.24
CA LYS A 133 -0.31 13.85 -3.94
C LYS A 133 -1.43 14.12 -2.94
N THR A 134 -2.49 14.79 -3.37
CA THR A 134 -3.66 15.04 -2.55
C THR A 134 -4.34 13.72 -2.14
N ARG A 135 -4.58 12.82 -3.10
CA ARG A 135 -5.19 11.52 -2.84
C ARG A 135 -4.35 10.66 -1.90
N LEU A 136 -3.05 10.52 -2.14
CA LEU A 136 -2.16 9.72 -1.29
C LEU A 136 -2.04 10.29 0.13
N SER A 137 -2.09 11.61 0.29
CA SER A 137 -2.12 12.25 1.61
C SER A 137 -3.39 11.88 2.38
N ILE A 138 -4.56 11.95 1.72
CA ILE A 138 -5.84 11.54 2.30
C ILE A 138 -5.82 10.05 2.67
N ARG A 139 -5.32 9.18 1.79
CA ARG A 139 -5.24 7.73 2.06
C ARG A 139 -4.27 7.39 3.18
N THR A 140 -3.12 8.07 3.25
CA THR A 140 -2.17 7.92 4.36
C THR A 140 -2.83 8.25 5.70
N ALA A 141 -3.53 9.39 5.79
CA ALA A 141 -4.26 9.76 6.99
C ALA A 141 -5.38 8.77 7.34
N HIS A 142 -6.12 8.30 6.34
CA HIS A 142 -7.15 7.27 6.51
C HIS A 142 -6.59 6.00 7.15
N TRP A 143 -5.52 5.42 6.58
CA TRP A 143 -4.94 4.19 7.10
C TRP A 143 -4.27 4.34 8.46
N ALA A 144 -3.69 5.50 8.75
CA ALA A 144 -3.18 5.83 10.09
C ALA A 144 -4.30 5.84 11.15
N THR A 145 -5.47 6.36 10.80
CA THR A 145 -6.68 6.33 11.66
C THR A 145 -7.19 4.92 11.83
N VAL A 146 -7.32 4.13 10.75
CA VAL A 146 -7.76 2.73 10.83
C VAL A 146 -6.83 1.92 11.75
N ALA A 147 -5.51 2.13 11.66
CA ALA A 147 -4.55 1.47 12.54
C ALA A 147 -4.75 1.85 14.01
N GLN A 148 -5.00 3.12 14.30
CA GLN A 148 -5.29 3.57 15.67
C GLN A 148 -6.57 2.94 16.22
N SER A 149 -7.65 2.93 15.44
CA SER A 149 -8.94 2.37 15.87
C SER A 149 -8.83 0.88 16.20
N ARG A 150 -8.11 0.07 15.39
CA ARG A 150 -7.93 -1.37 15.65
C ARG A 150 -7.27 -1.65 17.00
N LEU A 151 -6.32 -0.83 17.40
CA LEU A 151 -5.65 -0.98 18.69
C LEU A 151 -6.58 -0.60 19.85
N SER A 152 -7.35 0.48 19.72
CA SER A 152 -8.32 0.89 20.73
C SER A 152 -9.40 -0.17 20.98
N TYR A 153 -9.89 -0.83 19.93
CA TYR A 153 -10.85 -1.93 20.05
C TYR A 153 -10.25 -3.22 20.64
N SER A 154 -8.96 -3.46 20.46
CA SER A 154 -8.29 -4.67 20.98
C SER A 154 -7.90 -4.54 22.46
N ALA A 155 -7.95 -3.32 23.01
CA ALA A 155 -7.64 -3.01 24.42
C ALA A 155 -8.89 -2.89 25.31
N SER A 156 -10.09 -2.96 24.72
CA SER A 156 -11.39 -2.97 25.42
C SER A 156 -11.90 -4.40 25.61
#